data_AF-I2FYV5-F1
#
_entry.id   AF-I2FYV5-F1
#
_cell.length_a   1.000
_cell.length_b   1.000
_cell.length_c   1.000
_cell.angle_alpha   90.00
_cell.angle_beta   90.00
_cell.angle_gamma   90.00
#
_symmetry.space_group_name_H-M   'P 1'
#
loop_
_entity.id
_entity.type
_entity.pdbx_description
1 polymer ?
#
loop_
_entity_poly.entity_id
_entity_poly.type
_entity_poly.pdbx_seq_one_letter_code
_entity_poly.pdbx_strand_id
1 'polypeptide(L)'
;MKRTLAADSGTTKTKKSRSASDDEEPILPTRAPGSSAVALKSTQKLASIFQPRSASSSSNGTASSSSSKTLKWLDPIGPSKSCLHGVYGDPLPNSKVAFYDLDGTIVRPKGGKTFPSKTDEYDYDFLFSTQPAGSGTLSVISRIQKQQLQHGFAIVIITNQKQTAYSARSGLATWKKKMAHIAAAIDVPMRVFAALGDDVYRKPRLGMWEEFVGKWNGGVQVDLAQSFFVGDAAGRKKYRDHQDTDLKWAMNAGIGFYTPEEYFLAKSKEYETPTRPWSPSALPPPTTTLKGLIAEPEDEMVTVNLSDIDNDESAARTILGDAKSDDPEIVLFVGAPASGKTYLFNRIFAPQNYVHVNQDTLRTRDKCLRVVADTITSSQSCVVDNTNRDRATRKHYIDLARNINARIRCIYFDVPKHVCVHNNHFRAHYGPTNESEVKRTILPFTAIESWFKDSQPPKQAEGFDAKVVSLKWGWIGDEELEEKYKMYYH
;
A
#
# COMPACT_ATOMS: atom_id res chain seq x y z
N MET A 1 -24.80 44.36 -28.09
CA MET A 1 -24.63 45.82 -28.27
C MET A 1 -23.44 46.26 -27.42
N LYS A 2 -22.26 46.36 -28.03
CA LYS A 2 -21.55 47.64 -28.28
C LYS A 2 -21.34 48.49 -27.01
N ARG A 3 -20.13 48.44 -26.43
CA ARG A 3 -19.10 49.46 -26.71
C ARG A 3 -17.73 49.05 -26.18
N THR A 4 -16.78 49.22 -27.09
CA THR A 4 -15.33 49.02 -27.04
C THR A 4 -14.67 50.38 -26.81
N LEU A 5 -13.33 50.35 -26.58
CA LEU A 5 -12.31 51.40 -26.79
C LEU A 5 -11.89 52.14 -25.50
N ALA A 6 -10.61 52.43 -25.22
CA ALA A 6 -9.40 52.38 -26.04
C ALA A 6 -8.15 52.19 -25.16
N ALA A 7 -7.07 51.76 -25.81
CA ALA A 7 -5.69 51.76 -25.34
C ALA A 7 -5.10 53.18 -25.27
N ASP A 8 -4.05 53.37 -24.46
CA ASP A 8 -2.94 54.22 -24.87
C ASP A 8 -1.60 53.70 -24.34
N SER A 9 -0.58 54.17 -25.02
CA SER A 9 0.77 53.68 -25.23
C SER A 9 1.80 54.49 -24.44
N GLY A 10 3.01 53.94 -24.24
CA GLY A 10 4.11 54.73 -23.68
C GLY A 10 5.36 53.92 -23.36
N THR A 11 6.34 53.98 -24.26
CA THR A 11 7.61 53.25 -24.25
C THR A 11 8.68 53.99 -23.44
N THR A 12 9.62 53.28 -22.80
CA THR A 12 11.05 53.67 -22.83
C THR A 12 11.97 52.49 -22.55
N LYS A 13 12.95 52.37 -23.45
CA LYS A 13 14.05 51.40 -23.44
C LYS A 13 15.19 51.92 -22.57
N THR A 14 15.89 51.02 -21.89
CA THR A 14 17.36 51.12 -21.77
C THR A 14 17.98 49.73 -21.89
N LYS A 15 18.91 49.64 -22.83
CA LYS A 15 19.67 48.46 -23.25
C LYS A 15 21.09 48.63 -22.68
N LYS A 16 21.63 47.62 -21.99
CA LYS A 16 23.08 47.48 -21.84
C LYS A 16 23.50 46.01 -21.95
N SER A 17 24.69 45.85 -22.49
CA SER A 17 25.29 44.74 -23.23
C SER A 17 25.68 43.50 -22.43
N ARG A 18 25.76 42.40 -23.19
CA ARG A 18 26.32 41.06 -22.91
C ARG A 18 27.73 41.06 -22.27
N SER A 19 27.97 40.08 -21.43
CA SER A 19 29.19 39.25 -21.43
C SER A 19 28.81 37.80 -21.11
N ALA A 20 29.50 36.87 -21.75
CA ALA A 20 29.21 35.44 -21.81
C ALA A 20 29.91 34.64 -20.70
N SER A 21 29.51 33.36 -20.62
CA SER A 21 30.16 32.15 -20.06
C SER A 21 29.58 31.58 -18.75
N ASP A 22 29.41 30.26 -18.82
CA ASP A 22 29.05 29.25 -17.80
C ASP A 22 27.56 28.93 -17.61
N ASP A 23 27.04 28.11 -18.55
CA ASP A 23 25.83 27.30 -18.37
C ASP A 23 26.13 26.13 -17.41
N GLU A 24 25.98 26.34 -16.10
CA GLU A 24 25.70 25.24 -15.17
C GLU A 24 24.19 24.97 -15.13
N GLU A 25 23.80 23.82 -15.68
CA GLU A 25 22.44 23.28 -15.61
C GLU A 25 22.15 22.82 -14.16
N PRO A 26 20.96 23.12 -13.58
CA PRO A 26 20.74 22.92 -12.15
C PRO A 26 20.68 21.44 -11.77
N ILE A 27 21.61 21.04 -10.89
CA ILE A 27 21.51 19.83 -10.08
C ILE A 27 20.35 20.03 -9.10
N LEU A 28 19.31 19.19 -9.19
CA LEU A 28 18.19 19.21 -8.25
C LEU A 28 18.68 19.00 -6.80
N PRO A 29 18.11 19.72 -5.82
CA PRO A 29 18.82 20.14 -4.62
C PRO A 29 19.11 19.03 -3.61
N THR A 30 20.29 19.17 -3.00
CA THR A 30 20.63 18.72 -1.65
C THR A 30 20.26 19.80 -0.62
N ARG A 31 19.76 19.40 0.58
CA ARG A 31 20.16 19.84 1.97
C ARG A 31 19.07 20.25 3.01
N ALA A 32 19.40 19.93 4.29
CA ALA A 32 18.73 19.92 5.63
C ALA A 32 18.61 21.27 6.43
N PRO A 33 18.19 21.30 7.74
CA PRO A 33 19.10 21.23 8.95
C PRO A 33 18.46 20.56 10.23
N GLY A 34 19.11 20.21 11.38
CA GLY A 34 20.48 20.39 11.92
C GLY A 34 20.80 19.66 13.27
N SER A 35 22.10 19.75 13.67
CA SER A 35 22.84 19.48 14.95
C SER A 35 22.59 18.17 15.75
N SER A 36 23.62 17.40 16.13
CA SER A 36 24.76 17.84 16.98
C SER A 36 26.02 16.98 16.77
N ALA A 37 27.17 17.63 16.95
CA ALA A 37 28.52 17.07 16.78
C ALA A 37 29.02 16.30 18.00
N VAL A 38 29.70 15.17 17.78
CA VAL A 38 30.77 14.65 18.65
C VAL A 38 31.85 14.05 17.75
N ALA A 39 33.10 14.43 17.98
CA ALA A 39 34.29 13.98 17.27
C ALA A 39 35.14 13.02 18.13
N LEU A 40 35.77 12.01 17.52
CA LEU A 40 37.24 11.73 17.52
C LEU A 40 37.62 10.24 17.31
N LYS A 41 38.49 10.00 16.31
CA LYS A 41 39.67 9.07 16.19
C LYS A 41 39.42 7.53 16.25
N SER A 42 40.14 6.62 15.58
CA SER A 42 41.53 6.59 15.06
C SER A 42 41.79 5.49 13.98
N THR A 43 42.72 5.78 13.06
CA THR A 43 43.82 4.96 12.46
C THR A 43 43.64 3.52 11.90
N GLN A 44 43.86 3.44 10.57
CA GLN A 44 44.66 2.50 9.75
C GLN A 44 45.13 1.14 10.29
N LYS A 45 45.05 0.10 9.43
CA LYS A 45 46.25 -0.63 8.96
C LYS A 45 46.02 -1.40 7.64
N LEU A 46 46.95 -1.16 6.72
CA LEU A 46 47.22 -1.92 5.50
C LEU A 46 47.81 -3.31 5.83
N ALA A 47 47.53 -4.29 4.99
CA ALA A 47 48.43 -5.43 4.79
C ALA A 47 48.48 -5.76 3.29
N SER A 48 49.71 -5.98 2.82
CA SER A 48 50.07 -6.32 1.45
C SER A 48 51.08 -7.48 1.50
N ILE A 49 51.25 -8.11 0.34
CA ILE A 49 52.41 -8.85 -0.18
C ILE A 49 52.50 -10.39 0.04
N PHE A 50 52.64 -11.06 -1.11
CA PHE A 50 53.30 -12.35 -1.44
C PHE A 50 52.45 -13.59 -1.77
N GLN A 51 52.32 -13.84 -3.08
CA GLN A 51 52.18 -15.15 -3.74
C GLN A 51 53.53 -15.88 -3.83
N PRO A 52 53.52 -17.17 -4.22
CA PRO A 52 54.30 -17.58 -5.38
C PRO A 52 53.51 -18.40 -6.42
N ARG A 53 53.83 -18.13 -7.70
CA ARG A 53 53.37 -18.83 -8.92
C ARG A 53 54.37 -19.90 -9.38
N SER A 54 53.88 -20.94 -10.08
CA SER A 54 54.35 -21.48 -11.39
C SER A 54 53.78 -22.90 -11.58
N ALA A 55 53.41 -23.43 -12.76
CA ALA A 55 53.37 -23.02 -14.16
C ALA A 55 52.29 -23.89 -14.87
N SER A 56 51.58 -23.44 -15.92
CA SER A 56 52.03 -23.60 -17.31
C SER A 56 51.26 -22.70 -18.29
N SER A 57 51.93 -22.44 -19.41
CA SER A 57 51.63 -21.50 -20.48
C SER A 57 50.53 -21.92 -21.44
N SER A 58 49.73 -20.96 -21.92
CA SER A 58 49.36 -20.83 -23.34
C SER A 58 48.84 -19.42 -23.62
N SER A 59 49.55 -18.74 -24.51
CA SER A 59 49.18 -17.48 -25.12
C SER A 59 47.94 -17.66 -26.01
N ASN A 60 46.88 -16.90 -25.76
CA ASN A 60 45.88 -16.61 -26.78
C ASN A 60 45.41 -15.17 -26.61
N GLY A 61 45.50 -14.41 -27.71
CA GLY A 61 45.05 -13.04 -27.79
C GLY A 61 43.56 -12.94 -27.42
N THR A 62 43.24 -12.05 -26.51
CA THR A 62 41.89 -11.70 -26.12
C THR A 62 41.25 -10.88 -27.24
N ALA A 63 40.64 -11.57 -28.20
CA ALA A 63 39.48 -11.04 -28.89
C ALA A 63 38.39 -10.82 -27.84
N SER A 64 38.01 -9.57 -27.58
CA SER A 64 36.83 -9.26 -26.77
C SER A 64 35.61 -9.78 -27.53
N SER A 65 35.14 -10.98 -27.18
CA SER A 65 33.85 -11.44 -27.65
C SER A 65 32.78 -10.56 -27.01
N SER A 66 32.23 -9.62 -27.79
CA SER A 66 31.06 -8.86 -27.39
C SER A 66 29.88 -9.83 -27.31
N SER A 67 29.73 -10.50 -26.16
CA SER A 67 28.51 -11.26 -25.88
C SER A 67 27.34 -10.28 -25.98
N SER A 68 26.40 -10.50 -26.91
CA SER A 68 25.25 -9.61 -27.05
C SER A 68 24.46 -9.65 -25.74
N LYS A 69 24.30 -8.51 -25.07
CA LYS A 69 23.49 -8.43 -23.84
C LYS A 69 22.05 -8.76 -24.19
N THR A 70 21.50 -9.79 -23.55
CA THR A 70 20.10 -10.18 -23.69
C THR A 70 19.41 -10.15 -22.33
N LEU A 71 18.12 -9.84 -22.31
CA LEU A 71 17.31 -9.87 -21.10
C LEU A 71 17.05 -11.34 -20.72
N LYS A 72 17.60 -11.77 -19.59
CA LYS A 72 17.44 -13.13 -19.04
C LYS A 72 16.37 -13.11 -17.97
N TRP A 73 15.43 -14.05 -18.03
CA TRP A 73 14.42 -14.24 -16.99
C TRP A 73 14.91 -15.29 -16.00
N LEU A 74 14.93 -14.94 -14.72
CA LEU A 74 15.16 -15.88 -13.62
C LEU A 74 13.86 -16.59 -13.24
N ASP A 75 13.97 -17.53 -12.30
CA ASP A 75 12.79 -18.19 -11.74
C ASP A 75 11.85 -17.16 -11.10
N PRO A 76 10.54 -17.23 -11.38
CA PRO A 76 9.57 -16.35 -10.76
C PRO A 76 9.58 -16.49 -9.24
N ILE A 77 9.44 -15.36 -8.57
CA ILE A 77 9.56 -15.21 -7.13
C ILE A 77 8.21 -15.46 -6.43
N GLY A 78 8.29 -16.01 -5.22
CA GLY A 78 7.17 -16.24 -4.33
C GLY A 78 6.49 -17.60 -4.52
N PRO A 79 5.69 -18.04 -3.54
CA PRO A 79 5.04 -19.36 -3.55
C PRO A 79 4.09 -19.54 -4.73
N SER A 80 3.42 -18.48 -5.15
CA SER A 80 2.52 -18.43 -6.30
C SER A 80 3.23 -18.14 -7.64
N LYS A 81 4.57 -18.00 -7.65
CA LYS A 81 5.35 -17.62 -8.85
C LYS A 81 4.80 -16.37 -9.54
N SER A 82 4.29 -15.44 -8.73
CA SER A 82 3.51 -14.29 -9.17
C SER A 82 4.34 -13.01 -9.37
N CYS A 83 5.65 -13.07 -9.16
CA CYS A 83 6.56 -11.98 -9.48
C CYS A 83 7.63 -12.45 -10.47
N LEU A 84 7.66 -11.91 -11.67
CA LEU A 84 8.74 -12.17 -12.63
C LEU A 84 9.98 -11.37 -12.23
N HIS A 85 11.16 -11.93 -12.50
CA HIS A 85 12.43 -11.25 -12.32
C HIS A 85 13.30 -11.40 -13.58
N GLY A 86 13.58 -10.27 -14.22
CA GLY A 86 14.44 -10.18 -15.40
C GLY A 86 15.74 -9.44 -15.10
N VAL A 87 16.82 -9.83 -15.78
CA VAL A 87 18.15 -9.24 -15.64
C VAL A 87 18.71 -8.97 -17.04
N TYR A 88 19.08 -7.72 -17.31
CA TYR A 88 19.75 -7.32 -18.54
C TYR A 88 21.17 -6.84 -18.22
N GLY A 89 22.16 -7.34 -18.96
CA GLY A 89 23.58 -7.09 -18.65
C GLY A 89 24.01 -7.71 -17.32
N ASP A 90 24.86 -7.02 -16.58
CA ASP A 90 25.35 -7.42 -15.26
C ASP A 90 25.11 -6.29 -14.23
N PRO A 91 23.90 -6.17 -13.65
CA PRO A 91 23.56 -5.09 -12.74
C PRO A 91 24.29 -5.26 -11.40
N LEU A 92 25.22 -4.35 -11.14
CA LEU A 92 26.00 -4.34 -9.90
C LEU A 92 25.19 -3.75 -8.72
N PRO A 93 25.40 -4.26 -7.50
CA PRO A 93 24.89 -3.65 -6.27
C PRO A 93 25.23 -2.15 -6.14
N ASN A 94 24.29 -1.35 -5.64
CA ASN A 94 24.52 0.07 -5.40
C ASN A 94 23.63 0.64 -4.29
N SER A 95 24.10 1.67 -3.59
CA SER A 95 23.28 2.40 -2.61
C SER A 95 22.33 3.40 -3.30
N LYS A 96 22.70 3.94 -4.45
CA LYS A 96 21.86 4.83 -5.27
C LYS A 96 21.06 4.01 -6.26
N VAL A 97 19.74 4.01 -6.11
CA VAL A 97 18.86 3.20 -6.96
C VAL A 97 17.78 4.07 -7.59
N ALA A 98 17.68 3.99 -8.91
CA ALA A 98 16.65 4.67 -9.68
C ALA A 98 15.61 3.62 -10.10
N PHE A 99 14.45 3.70 -9.49
CA PHE A 99 13.32 2.83 -9.79
C PHE A 99 12.40 3.49 -10.80
N TYR A 100 11.86 2.70 -11.72
CA TYR A 100 10.95 3.19 -12.76
C TYR A 100 9.75 2.25 -12.88
N ASP A 101 8.54 2.82 -13.04
CA ASP A 101 7.46 2.09 -13.68
C ASP A 101 7.73 1.91 -15.20
N LEU A 102 6.95 1.05 -15.85
CA LEU A 102 7.07 0.76 -17.27
C LEU A 102 6.02 1.49 -18.13
N ASP A 103 4.73 1.20 -17.90
CA ASP A 103 3.64 1.53 -18.81
C ASP A 103 3.03 2.87 -18.41
N GLY A 104 3.20 3.90 -19.24
CA GLY A 104 2.87 5.29 -18.90
C GLY A 104 4.07 6.08 -18.39
N THR A 105 5.18 5.41 -18.09
CA THR A 105 6.41 6.02 -17.56
C THR A 105 7.58 5.95 -18.55
N ILE A 106 8.00 4.74 -18.94
CA ILE A 106 9.09 4.55 -19.93
C ILE A 106 8.50 4.43 -21.33
N VAL A 107 7.43 3.63 -21.47
CA VAL A 107 6.76 3.33 -22.74
C VAL A 107 5.26 3.51 -22.66
N ARG A 108 4.63 3.71 -23.82
CA ARG A 108 3.18 3.70 -23.99
C ARG A 108 2.79 2.90 -25.23
N PRO A 109 1.57 2.37 -25.35
CA PRO A 109 1.09 1.73 -26.57
C PRO A 109 1.13 2.67 -27.78
N LYS A 110 1.37 2.12 -28.99
CA LYS A 110 1.34 2.93 -30.22
C LYS A 110 -0.06 3.41 -30.53
N GLY A 111 -0.15 4.54 -31.22
CA GLY A 111 -1.42 5.09 -31.69
C GLY A 111 -2.38 5.54 -30.59
N GLY A 112 -1.88 5.84 -29.38
CA GLY A 112 -2.68 6.39 -28.29
C GLY A 112 -3.66 5.42 -27.62
N LYS A 113 -3.49 4.11 -27.83
CA LYS A 113 -4.31 3.09 -27.16
C LYS A 113 -4.02 3.06 -25.65
N THR A 114 -5.03 2.67 -24.87
CA THR A 114 -4.87 2.44 -23.43
C THR A 114 -4.08 1.17 -23.11
N PHE A 115 -4.20 0.14 -23.95
CA PHE A 115 -3.54 -1.15 -23.75
C PHE A 115 -2.73 -1.55 -25.00
N PRO A 116 -1.54 -2.16 -24.83
CA PRO A 116 -0.75 -2.65 -25.96
C PRO A 116 -1.36 -3.92 -26.55
N SER A 117 -1.01 -4.21 -27.79
CA SER A 117 -1.33 -5.48 -28.46
C SER A 117 -0.85 -6.69 -27.66
N LYS A 118 -1.66 -7.75 -27.64
CA LYS A 118 -1.31 -9.04 -27.02
C LYS A 118 -0.40 -9.91 -27.89
N THR A 119 -0.30 -9.58 -29.18
CA THR A 119 0.39 -10.39 -30.20
C THR A 119 1.53 -9.65 -30.89
N ASP A 120 1.57 -8.32 -30.77
CA ASP A 120 2.62 -7.49 -31.37
C ASP A 120 3.57 -6.97 -30.28
N GLU A 121 4.77 -7.55 -30.27
CA GLU A 121 5.87 -7.20 -29.35
C GLU A 121 6.45 -5.80 -29.62
N TYR A 122 6.10 -5.15 -30.74
CA TYR A 122 6.52 -3.79 -31.11
C TYR A 122 5.41 -2.74 -30.92
N ASP A 123 4.27 -3.08 -30.33
CA ASP A 123 3.20 -2.13 -29.99
C ASP A 123 3.57 -1.30 -28.74
N TYR A 124 4.64 -0.50 -28.87
CA TYR A 124 5.06 0.50 -27.90
C TYR A 124 5.88 1.63 -28.55
N ASP A 125 5.76 2.82 -27.99
CA ASP A 125 6.67 3.94 -28.23
C ASP A 125 7.29 4.36 -26.89
N PHE A 126 8.57 4.75 -26.92
CA PHE A 126 9.18 5.43 -25.78
C PHE A 126 8.48 6.77 -25.54
N LEU A 127 8.21 7.07 -24.26
CA LEU A 127 7.73 8.40 -23.91
C LEU A 127 8.77 9.44 -24.30
N PHE A 128 8.28 10.62 -24.70
CA PHE A 128 9.11 11.78 -24.99
C PHE A 128 10.20 11.55 -26.07
N SER A 129 9.96 10.66 -27.04
CA SER A 129 10.93 10.30 -28.09
C SER A 129 11.23 11.40 -29.11
N THR A 130 10.32 12.38 -29.30
CA THR A 130 10.40 13.42 -30.34
C THR A 130 10.66 14.83 -29.81
N GLN A 131 11.38 14.98 -28.69
CA GLN A 131 11.62 16.32 -28.11
C GLN A 131 12.42 17.22 -29.06
N PRO A 132 12.11 18.54 -29.13
CA PRO A 132 12.86 19.48 -29.93
C PRO A 132 14.32 19.56 -29.47
N ALA A 133 15.24 19.54 -30.44
CA ALA A 133 16.66 19.78 -30.19
C ALA A 133 16.85 21.15 -29.50
N GLY A 134 17.59 21.18 -28.38
CA GLY A 134 17.90 22.40 -27.63
C GLY A 134 16.98 22.72 -26.44
N SER A 135 16.01 21.86 -26.09
CA SER A 135 15.12 22.05 -24.93
C SER A 135 15.76 21.74 -23.55
N GLY A 136 17.05 21.39 -23.49
CA GLY A 136 17.71 20.87 -22.27
C GLY A 136 17.16 19.53 -21.78
N THR A 137 16.18 18.97 -22.49
CA THR A 137 15.38 17.83 -22.06
C THR A 137 15.90 16.56 -22.71
N LEU A 138 16.25 15.55 -21.91
CA LEU A 138 16.71 14.26 -22.42
C LEU A 138 15.54 13.35 -22.76
N SER A 139 15.67 12.57 -23.84
CA SER A 139 14.76 11.45 -24.08
C SER A 139 14.79 10.48 -22.89
N VAL A 140 13.73 9.67 -22.72
CA VAL A 140 13.68 8.64 -21.66
C VAL A 140 14.92 7.75 -21.69
N ILE A 141 15.32 7.29 -22.89
CA ILE A 141 16.51 6.44 -23.07
C ILE A 141 17.76 7.18 -22.59
N SER A 142 18.01 8.39 -23.10
CA SER A 142 19.22 9.15 -22.78
C SER A 142 19.28 9.53 -21.30
N ARG A 143 18.14 9.82 -20.67
CA ARG A 143 18.07 10.15 -19.24
C ARG A 143 18.40 8.93 -18.37
N ILE A 144 17.84 7.76 -18.66
CA ILE A 144 18.14 6.52 -17.92
C ILE A 144 19.62 6.13 -18.12
N GLN A 145 20.13 6.24 -19.35
CA GLN A 145 21.55 6.03 -19.65
C GLN A 145 22.44 6.97 -18.85
N LYS A 146 22.12 8.27 -18.80
CA LYS A 146 22.85 9.26 -18.01
C LYS A 146 22.90 8.89 -16.52
N GLN A 147 21.77 8.45 -15.94
CA GLN A 147 21.77 8.04 -14.53
C GLN A 147 22.68 6.86 -14.23
N GLN A 148 22.68 5.85 -15.10
CA GLN A 148 23.51 4.67 -14.88
C GLN A 148 24.98 4.95 -15.18
N LEU A 149 25.28 5.55 -16.34
CA LEU A 149 26.66 5.70 -16.83
C LEU A 149 27.42 6.85 -16.17
N GLN A 150 26.75 7.97 -15.85
CA GLN A 150 27.42 9.16 -15.30
C GLN A 150 27.20 9.29 -13.80
N HIS A 151 26.01 8.95 -13.30
CA HIS A 151 25.67 9.12 -11.89
C HIS A 151 25.77 7.83 -11.07
N GLY A 152 26.00 6.68 -11.74
CA GLY A 152 26.28 5.40 -11.09
C GLY A 152 25.07 4.76 -10.41
N PHE A 153 23.85 5.11 -10.80
CA PHE A 153 22.64 4.51 -10.22
C PHE A 153 22.46 3.06 -10.69
N ALA A 154 22.05 2.18 -9.77
CA ALA A 154 21.42 0.92 -10.17
C ALA A 154 20.04 1.20 -10.78
N ILE A 155 19.74 0.57 -11.92
CA ILE A 155 18.46 0.76 -12.62
C ILE A 155 17.55 -0.44 -12.34
N VAL A 156 16.35 -0.15 -11.82
CA VAL A 156 15.36 -1.17 -11.48
C VAL A 156 13.99 -0.78 -12.04
N ILE A 157 13.37 -1.67 -12.81
CA ILE A 157 11.99 -1.51 -13.27
C ILE A 157 11.07 -2.29 -12.33
N ILE A 158 10.00 -1.64 -11.85
CA ILE A 158 8.98 -2.21 -10.96
C ILE A 158 7.62 -1.98 -11.59
N THR A 159 6.96 -3.04 -12.06
CA THR A 159 5.73 -2.90 -12.86
C THR A 159 4.60 -3.86 -12.44
N ASN A 160 3.36 -3.37 -12.50
CA ASN A 160 2.15 -4.14 -12.22
C ASN A 160 1.60 -4.75 -13.52
N GLN A 161 1.68 -6.07 -13.68
CA GLN A 161 1.41 -6.79 -14.93
C GLN A 161 0.34 -7.89 -14.79
N LYS A 162 -0.67 -7.67 -13.94
CA LYS A 162 -1.75 -8.63 -13.68
C LYS A 162 -2.45 -9.07 -14.96
N GLN A 163 -2.74 -8.14 -15.88
CA GLN A 163 -3.43 -8.44 -17.14
C GLN A 163 -2.61 -9.37 -18.06
N THR A 164 -1.28 -9.28 -17.98
CA THR A 164 -0.35 -10.14 -18.74
C THR A 164 -0.44 -11.60 -18.27
N ALA A 165 -0.72 -11.84 -16.98
CA ALA A 165 -0.91 -13.17 -16.42
C ALA A 165 -2.19 -13.88 -16.92
N TYR A 166 -3.26 -13.13 -17.16
CA TYR A 166 -4.57 -13.66 -17.60
C TYR A 166 -4.71 -13.71 -19.13
N SER A 167 -3.79 -13.11 -19.87
CA SER A 167 -3.74 -13.29 -21.31
C SER A 167 -3.36 -14.75 -21.64
N ALA A 168 -3.94 -15.33 -22.70
CA ALA A 168 -3.57 -16.68 -23.17
C ALA A 168 -2.03 -16.84 -23.21
N ARG A 169 -1.49 -18.09 -23.16
CA ARG A 169 -0.03 -18.38 -23.12
C ARG A 169 0.85 -17.49 -24.03
N SER A 170 0.30 -17.00 -25.15
CA SER A 170 0.95 -16.04 -26.04
C SER A 170 1.26 -14.67 -25.43
N GLY A 171 0.37 -14.05 -24.64
CA GLY A 171 0.53 -12.65 -24.22
C GLY A 171 1.67 -12.42 -23.22
N LEU A 172 1.91 -13.36 -22.30
CA LEU A 172 3.10 -13.31 -21.44
C LEU A 172 4.40 -13.46 -22.24
N ALA A 173 4.41 -14.34 -23.25
CA ALA A 173 5.57 -14.50 -24.13
C ALA A 173 5.83 -13.23 -24.95
N THR A 174 4.79 -12.64 -25.54
CA THR A 174 4.85 -11.35 -26.25
C THR A 174 5.40 -10.25 -25.35
N TRP A 175 4.89 -10.15 -24.11
CA TRP A 175 5.36 -9.14 -23.17
C TRP A 175 6.83 -9.32 -22.78
N LYS A 176 7.29 -10.56 -22.57
CA LYS A 176 8.72 -10.85 -22.30
C LYS A 176 9.63 -10.43 -23.46
N LYS A 177 9.20 -10.63 -24.71
CA LYS A 177 9.94 -10.18 -25.89
C LYS A 177 9.93 -8.65 -26.02
N LYS A 178 8.76 -8.01 -25.86
CA LYS A 178 8.64 -6.55 -25.79
C LYS A 178 9.63 -5.98 -24.78
N MET A 179 9.69 -6.56 -23.58
CA MET A 179 10.61 -6.11 -22.53
C MET A 179 12.08 -6.30 -22.90
N ALA A 180 12.43 -7.36 -23.64
CA ALA A 180 13.77 -7.55 -24.17
C ALA A 180 14.14 -6.47 -25.20
N HIS A 181 13.22 -6.07 -26.09
CA HIS A 181 13.44 -4.97 -27.03
C HIS A 181 13.61 -3.62 -26.31
N ILE A 182 12.81 -3.35 -25.29
CA ILE A 182 12.92 -2.13 -24.47
C ILE A 182 14.28 -2.10 -23.76
N ALA A 183 14.68 -3.19 -23.10
CA ALA A 183 15.96 -3.26 -22.41
C ALA A 183 17.15 -3.09 -23.38
N ALA A 184 17.07 -3.69 -24.57
CA ALA A 184 18.10 -3.54 -25.60
C ALA A 184 18.19 -2.12 -26.17
N ALA A 185 17.07 -1.38 -26.26
CA ALA A 185 17.09 0.01 -26.71
C ALA A 185 17.65 0.97 -25.65
N ILE A 186 17.45 0.69 -24.36
CA ILE A 186 18.05 1.48 -23.26
C ILE A 186 19.54 1.12 -23.07
N ASP A 187 19.90 -0.16 -23.23
CA ASP A 187 21.26 -0.72 -23.18
C ASP A 187 22.09 -0.33 -21.93
N VAL A 188 21.47 -0.39 -20.75
CA VAL A 188 22.19 -0.30 -19.47
C VAL A 188 21.87 -1.50 -18.58
N PRO A 189 22.79 -1.95 -17.71
CA PRO A 189 22.50 -3.00 -16.75
C PRO A 189 21.28 -2.65 -15.90
N MET A 190 20.27 -3.52 -15.90
CA MET A 190 19.04 -3.31 -15.13
C MET A 190 18.42 -4.61 -14.62
N ARG A 191 17.62 -4.46 -13.56
CA ARG A 191 16.72 -5.51 -13.07
C ARG A 191 15.27 -5.13 -13.38
N VAL A 192 14.43 -6.12 -13.65
CA VAL A 192 13.00 -5.95 -13.92
C VAL A 192 12.22 -6.84 -12.97
N PHE A 193 11.35 -6.25 -12.15
CA PHE A 193 10.37 -6.97 -11.34
C PHE A 193 8.97 -6.68 -11.85
N ALA A 194 8.18 -7.73 -12.09
CA ALA A 194 6.83 -7.59 -12.60
C ALA A 194 5.83 -8.43 -11.81
N ALA A 195 4.88 -7.76 -11.14
CA ALA A 195 3.82 -8.40 -10.37
C ALA A 195 2.67 -8.87 -11.27
N LEU A 196 2.53 -10.19 -11.39
CA LEU A 196 1.48 -10.88 -12.15
C LEU A 196 0.20 -11.11 -11.31
N GLY A 197 0.30 -11.02 -10.00
CA GLY A 197 -0.79 -11.24 -9.04
C GLY A 197 -1.33 -9.96 -8.41
N ASP A 198 -2.34 -10.13 -7.58
CA ASP A 198 -2.82 -9.12 -6.64
C ASP A 198 -2.44 -9.51 -5.21
N ASP A 199 -1.14 -9.53 -4.97
CA ASP A 199 -0.50 -10.02 -3.75
C ASP A 199 0.55 -9.02 -3.26
N VAL A 200 1.43 -9.44 -2.36
CA VAL A 200 2.49 -8.63 -1.76
C VAL A 200 3.40 -7.94 -2.77
N TYR A 201 3.55 -8.48 -3.98
CA TYR A 201 4.44 -7.91 -4.99
C TYR A 201 3.80 -6.75 -5.74
N ARG A 202 2.46 -6.67 -5.80
CA ARG A 202 1.77 -5.62 -6.55
C ARG A 202 1.83 -4.28 -5.81
N LYS A 203 2.31 -3.24 -6.51
CA LYS A 203 2.32 -1.85 -6.01
C LYS A 203 0.91 -1.43 -5.56
N PRO A 204 0.75 -0.77 -4.40
CA PRO A 204 1.79 -0.04 -3.65
C PRO A 204 2.55 -0.86 -2.60
N ARG A 205 2.33 -2.17 -2.54
CA ARG A 205 2.98 -3.06 -1.56
C ARG A 205 4.46 -3.30 -1.91
N LEU A 206 5.26 -3.59 -0.88
CA LEU A 206 6.72 -3.59 -0.97
C LEU A 206 7.36 -4.94 -1.32
N GLY A 207 6.60 -5.98 -1.70
CA GLY A 207 7.20 -7.30 -1.96
C GLY A 207 8.30 -7.27 -3.04
N MET A 208 8.15 -6.45 -4.11
CA MET A 208 9.22 -6.29 -5.11
C MET A 208 10.44 -5.51 -4.58
N TRP A 209 10.22 -4.57 -3.66
CA TRP A 209 11.30 -3.83 -2.96
C TRP A 209 12.08 -4.75 -2.03
N GLU A 210 11.38 -5.52 -1.20
CA GLU A 210 11.95 -6.45 -0.23
C GLU A 210 12.81 -7.52 -0.92
N GLU A 211 12.37 -8.03 -2.07
CA GLU A 211 13.17 -8.95 -2.89
C GLU A 211 14.44 -8.28 -3.42
N PHE A 212 14.32 -7.06 -3.95
CA PHE A 212 15.47 -6.33 -4.45
C PHE A 212 16.50 -6.06 -3.35
N VAL A 213 16.10 -5.42 -2.26
CA VAL A 213 16.99 -5.03 -1.16
C VAL A 213 17.54 -6.26 -0.43
N GLY A 214 16.69 -7.26 -0.18
CA GLY A 214 17.06 -8.44 0.60
C GLY A 214 17.95 -9.45 -0.14
N LYS A 215 17.83 -9.56 -1.46
CA LYS A 215 18.52 -10.62 -2.23
C LYS A 215 19.33 -10.12 -3.41
N TRP A 216 18.91 -9.06 -4.08
CA TRP A 216 19.42 -8.70 -5.41
C TRP A 216 20.27 -7.43 -5.45
N ASN A 217 20.39 -6.71 -4.33
CA ASN A 217 21.30 -5.58 -4.14
C ASN A 217 22.58 -5.97 -3.38
N GLY A 218 22.94 -7.26 -3.32
CA GLY A 218 24.23 -7.72 -2.79
C GLY A 218 24.56 -7.31 -1.35
N GLY A 219 23.54 -7.08 -0.52
CA GLY A 219 23.70 -6.60 0.86
C GLY A 219 24.02 -5.10 1.00
N VAL A 220 24.09 -4.36 -0.10
CA VAL A 220 24.26 -2.90 -0.08
C VAL A 220 22.94 -2.24 0.32
N GLN A 221 23.00 -1.42 1.36
CA GLN A 221 21.83 -0.66 1.83
C GLN A 221 21.50 0.47 0.85
N VAL A 222 20.22 0.62 0.54
CA VAL A 222 19.73 1.70 -0.33
C VAL A 222 19.76 3.02 0.44
N ASP A 223 20.38 4.04 -0.13
CA ASP A 223 20.30 5.40 0.35
C ASP A 223 18.93 5.96 -0.02
N LEU A 224 18.04 6.04 0.97
CA LEU A 224 16.65 6.48 0.79
C LEU A 224 16.53 7.94 0.32
N ALA A 225 17.49 8.79 0.69
CA ALA A 225 17.47 10.21 0.36
C ALA A 225 17.95 10.46 -1.08
N GLN A 226 18.85 9.62 -1.59
CA GLN A 226 19.38 9.74 -2.95
C GLN A 226 18.65 8.87 -3.98
N SER A 227 17.94 7.83 -3.53
CA SER A 227 17.15 6.94 -4.37
C SER A 227 15.76 7.49 -4.62
N PHE A 228 15.15 7.10 -5.74
CA PHE A 228 13.85 7.62 -6.14
C PHE A 228 13.08 6.65 -7.03
N PHE A 229 11.77 6.84 -7.10
CA PHE A 229 10.85 6.19 -8.02
C PHE A 229 10.31 7.17 -9.04
N VAL A 230 10.26 6.79 -10.31
CA VAL A 230 9.56 7.52 -11.37
C VAL A 230 8.34 6.72 -11.82
N GLY A 231 7.16 7.32 -11.76
CA GLY A 231 5.90 6.63 -12.10
C GLY A 231 4.77 7.58 -12.46
N ASP A 232 3.87 7.16 -13.35
CA ASP A 232 2.72 7.96 -13.80
C ASP A 232 1.50 7.83 -12.89
N ALA A 233 1.38 6.74 -12.11
CA ALA A 233 0.28 6.54 -11.18
C ALA A 233 0.48 7.38 -9.91
N ALA A 234 0.22 8.68 -10.02
CA ALA A 234 0.45 9.70 -8.99
C ALA A 234 -0.84 10.35 -8.46
N GLY A 235 -2.03 9.91 -8.90
CA GLY A 235 -3.31 10.45 -8.43
C GLY A 235 -3.63 11.87 -8.94
N ARG A 236 -3.05 12.29 -10.06
CA ARG A 236 -3.23 13.65 -10.59
C ARG A 236 -4.64 13.88 -11.16
N LYS A 237 -5.35 14.86 -10.60
CA LYS A 237 -6.71 15.26 -11.02
C LYS A 237 -6.80 15.64 -12.50
N LYS A 238 -5.81 16.38 -13.00
CA LYS A 238 -5.76 16.90 -14.38
C LYS A 238 -5.57 15.80 -15.42
N TYR A 239 -4.76 14.79 -15.12
CA TYR A 239 -4.45 13.68 -16.01
C TYR A 239 -5.44 12.52 -15.87
N ARG A 240 -6.35 12.60 -14.88
CA ARG A 240 -7.27 11.53 -14.49
C ARG A 240 -6.52 10.22 -14.27
N ASP A 241 -5.39 10.30 -13.56
CA ASP A 241 -4.64 9.11 -13.17
C ASP A 241 -5.62 8.13 -12.52
N HIS A 242 -5.70 6.92 -13.05
CA HIS A 242 -6.65 5.93 -12.57
C HIS A 242 -6.34 5.47 -11.15
N GLN A 243 -5.10 5.66 -10.70
CA GLN A 243 -4.54 5.20 -9.44
C GLN A 243 -3.37 6.11 -9.02
N ASP A 244 -2.99 6.03 -7.75
CA ASP A 244 -1.82 6.68 -7.14
C ASP A 244 -0.81 5.64 -6.61
N THR A 245 -0.81 4.44 -7.20
CA THR A 245 -0.03 3.29 -6.70
C THR A 245 1.48 3.48 -6.73
N ASP A 246 2.01 4.26 -7.67
CA ASP A 246 3.45 4.48 -7.78
C ASP A 246 3.92 5.46 -6.72
N LEU A 247 3.17 6.55 -6.53
CA LEU A 247 3.42 7.50 -5.46
C LEU A 247 3.34 6.83 -4.09
N LYS A 248 2.28 6.05 -3.85
CA LYS A 248 2.11 5.28 -2.61
C LYS A 248 3.22 4.25 -2.40
N TRP A 249 3.71 3.60 -3.46
CA TRP A 249 4.84 2.67 -3.38
C TRP A 249 6.12 3.37 -2.94
N ALA A 250 6.44 4.52 -3.54
CA ALA A 250 7.61 5.31 -3.15
C ALA A 250 7.51 5.82 -1.70
N MET A 251 6.31 6.25 -1.28
CA MET A 251 6.03 6.63 0.12
C MET A 251 6.17 5.48 1.10
N ASN A 252 5.78 4.26 0.72
CA ASN A 252 5.99 3.07 1.54
C ASN A 252 7.48 2.72 1.64
N ALA A 253 8.22 2.82 0.52
CA ALA A 253 9.66 2.55 0.48
C ALA A 253 10.51 3.65 1.15
N GLY A 254 9.91 4.82 1.43
CA GLY A 254 10.60 5.95 2.04
C GLY A 254 11.56 6.68 1.10
N ILE A 255 11.35 6.59 -0.22
CA ILE A 255 12.24 7.19 -1.23
C ILE A 255 11.57 8.37 -1.95
N GLY A 256 12.37 9.17 -2.66
CA GLY A 256 11.85 10.25 -3.50
C GLY A 256 10.90 9.75 -4.59
N PHE A 257 9.95 10.59 -5.03
CA PHE A 257 9.03 10.27 -6.12
C PHE A 257 9.01 11.39 -7.15
N TYR A 258 8.95 11.03 -8.43
CA TYR A 258 8.76 11.95 -9.54
C TYR A 258 7.75 11.38 -10.53
N THR A 259 6.96 12.25 -11.15
CA THR A 259 6.19 11.88 -12.34
C THR A 259 7.10 11.83 -13.58
N PRO A 260 6.72 11.15 -14.68
CA PRO A 260 7.52 11.14 -15.90
C PRO A 260 7.74 12.56 -16.44
N GLU A 261 6.74 13.43 -16.35
CA GLU A 261 6.84 14.82 -16.76
C GLU A 261 7.80 15.65 -15.90
N GLU A 262 7.76 15.47 -14.57
CA GLU A 262 8.72 16.12 -13.67
C GLU A 262 10.15 15.65 -13.97
N TYR A 263 10.32 14.34 -14.10
CA TYR A 263 11.65 13.75 -14.17
C TYR A 263 12.32 13.87 -15.54
N PHE A 264 11.57 13.60 -16.61
CA PHE A 264 12.09 13.62 -17.97
C PHE A 264 11.95 14.97 -18.63
N LEU A 265 10.92 15.78 -18.30
CA LEU A 265 10.65 17.08 -18.93
C LEU A 265 10.90 18.29 -18.03
N ALA A 266 11.40 18.08 -16.80
CA ALA A 266 11.63 19.14 -15.82
C ALA A 266 10.40 20.03 -15.54
N LYS A 267 9.19 19.46 -15.64
CA LYS A 267 7.96 20.18 -15.28
C LYS A 267 7.81 20.32 -13.77
N SER A 268 6.99 21.28 -13.36
CA SER A 268 6.60 21.46 -11.97
C SER A 268 5.77 20.28 -11.46
N LYS A 269 5.85 20.02 -10.15
CA LYS A 269 5.03 19.01 -9.47
C LYS A 269 3.53 19.30 -9.61
N GLU A 270 2.74 18.30 -10.02
CA GLU A 270 1.28 18.43 -10.25
C GLU A 270 0.42 17.47 -9.40
N TYR A 271 1.00 16.73 -8.44
CA TYR A 271 0.28 15.79 -7.57
C TYR A 271 0.28 16.22 -6.09
N GLU A 272 -0.76 15.82 -5.37
CA GLU A 272 -0.90 16.02 -3.93
C GLU A 272 -0.41 14.78 -3.17
N THR A 273 0.10 14.97 -1.96
CA THR A 273 0.47 13.82 -1.10
C THR A 273 -0.80 13.15 -0.59
N PRO A 274 -1.02 11.84 -0.85
CA PRO A 274 -2.22 11.16 -0.40
C PRO A 274 -2.28 11.11 1.13
N THR A 275 -3.46 11.34 1.70
CA THR A 275 -3.69 11.21 3.15
C THR A 275 -3.73 9.73 3.58
N ARG A 276 -3.48 9.45 4.86
CA ARG A 276 -3.67 8.11 5.48
C ARG A 276 -4.83 8.17 6.48
N PRO A 277 -6.10 8.27 6.02
CA PRO A 277 -7.24 8.51 6.92
C PRO A 277 -7.49 7.36 7.90
N TRP A 278 -6.96 6.16 7.63
CA TRP A 278 -7.03 5.02 8.57
C TRP A 278 -5.95 5.06 9.65
N SER A 279 -4.97 5.96 9.57
CA SER A 279 -3.89 6.01 10.54
C SER A 279 -4.43 6.41 11.92
N PRO A 280 -3.95 5.83 13.02
CA PRO A 280 -4.38 6.21 14.37
C PRO A 280 -4.29 7.71 14.64
N SER A 281 -3.25 8.36 14.14
CA SER A 281 -3.05 9.81 14.28
C SER A 281 -3.99 10.67 13.43
N ALA A 282 -4.66 10.09 12.43
CA ALA A 282 -5.56 10.79 11.53
C ALA A 282 -7.03 10.74 12.00
N LEU A 283 -7.35 9.89 12.97
CA LEU A 283 -8.70 9.78 13.51
C LEU A 283 -8.93 10.85 14.59
N PRO A 284 -10.14 11.42 14.67
CA PRO A 284 -10.45 12.39 15.71
C PRO A 284 -10.18 11.75 17.08
N PRO A 285 -9.53 12.48 18.01
CA PRO A 285 -9.42 12.01 19.37
C PRO A 285 -10.83 11.79 19.95
N PRO A 286 -11.02 10.82 20.85
CA PRO A 286 -12.31 10.61 21.49
C PRO A 286 -12.77 11.93 22.12
N THR A 287 -13.90 12.45 21.63
CA THR A 287 -14.41 13.75 22.02
C THR A 287 -14.73 13.74 23.52
N THR A 288 -13.93 14.45 24.31
CA THR A 288 -14.35 14.93 25.63
C THR A 288 -15.20 16.18 25.40
N THR A 289 -16.38 16.02 24.79
CA THR A 289 -17.28 17.15 24.55
C THR A 289 -17.77 17.66 25.90
N LEU A 290 -17.54 18.95 26.18
CA LEU A 290 -18.24 19.69 27.22
C LEU A 290 -19.76 19.52 26.98
N LYS A 291 -20.38 18.65 27.79
CA LYS A 291 -21.81 18.36 27.77
C LYS A 291 -22.59 19.59 28.21
N GLY A 292 -23.55 20.01 27.38
CA GLY A 292 -24.57 20.97 27.75
C GLY A 292 -24.91 21.90 26.59
N LEU A 293 -25.97 21.57 25.84
CA LEU A 293 -27.04 22.49 25.42
C LEU A 293 -27.99 21.86 24.38
N ILE A 294 -27.61 20.76 23.72
CA ILE A 294 -28.51 19.97 22.86
C ILE A 294 -28.13 18.49 23.02
N ALA A 295 -29.03 17.66 23.53
CA ALA A 295 -28.84 16.21 23.58
C ALA A 295 -28.98 15.65 22.16
N GLU A 296 -27.87 15.25 21.56
CA GLU A 296 -27.86 14.51 20.30
C GLU A 296 -28.29 13.04 20.56
N PRO A 297 -28.88 12.32 19.59
CA PRO A 297 -29.32 10.93 19.76
C PRO A 297 -28.20 9.91 20.08
N GLU A 298 -26.94 10.37 20.19
CA GLU A 298 -25.77 9.60 20.62
C GLU A 298 -25.72 9.37 22.16
N ASP A 299 -26.55 10.07 22.94
CA ASP A 299 -26.60 9.98 24.42
C ASP A 299 -27.13 8.62 24.98
N GLU A 300 -27.52 7.67 24.12
CA GLU A 300 -27.98 6.33 24.54
C GLU A 300 -26.86 5.26 24.59
N MET A 301 -25.71 5.48 23.96
CA MET A 301 -24.64 4.47 23.88
C MET A 301 -23.54 4.71 24.92
N VAL A 302 -22.93 3.62 25.39
CA VAL A 302 -21.69 3.67 26.17
C VAL A 302 -20.52 3.54 25.20
N THR A 303 -19.68 4.56 25.10
CA THR A 303 -18.56 4.55 24.16
C THR A 303 -17.29 4.01 24.81
N VAL A 304 -16.59 3.11 24.12
CA VAL A 304 -15.29 2.55 24.52
C VAL A 304 -14.33 2.64 23.33
N ASN A 305 -13.10 3.10 23.53
CA ASN A 305 -12.08 3.04 22.49
C ASN A 305 -11.38 1.69 22.55
N LEU A 306 -11.14 1.09 21.38
CA LEU A 306 -10.48 -0.21 21.30
C LEU A 306 -9.05 -0.17 21.89
N SER A 307 -8.32 0.94 21.71
CA SER A 307 -6.95 1.12 22.25
C SER A 307 -6.85 1.05 23.77
N ASP A 308 -7.95 1.31 24.47
CA ASP A 308 -7.95 1.43 25.93
C ASP A 308 -8.16 0.06 26.60
N ILE A 309 -8.51 -0.97 25.84
CA ILE A 309 -8.88 -2.30 26.35
C ILE A 309 -7.79 -2.95 27.22
N ASP A 310 -6.53 -2.77 26.85
CA ASP A 310 -5.40 -3.39 27.56
C ASP A 310 -4.91 -2.53 28.74
N ASN A 311 -5.19 -1.23 28.72
CA ASN A 311 -4.65 -0.26 29.69
C ASN A 311 -5.69 0.22 30.71
N ASP A 312 -6.97 0.03 30.44
CA ASP A 312 -8.09 0.45 31.27
C ASP A 312 -9.00 -0.75 31.56
N GLU A 313 -8.89 -1.29 32.79
CA GLU A 313 -9.76 -2.37 33.25
C GLU A 313 -11.26 -2.00 33.16
N SER A 314 -11.61 -0.71 33.23
CA SER A 314 -12.99 -0.25 33.10
C SER A 314 -13.53 -0.42 31.67
N ALA A 315 -12.67 -0.27 30.64
CA ALA A 315 -13.02 -0.50 29.25
C ALA A 315 -13.34 -1.99 29.01
N ALA A 316 -12.46 -2.89 29.46
CA ALA A 316 -12.68 -4.33 29.36
C ALA A 316 -13.92 -4.78 30.14
N ARG A 317 -14.14 -4.26 31.35
CA ARG A 317 -15.36 -4.51 32.14
C ARG A 317 -16.62 -4.02 31.45
N THR A 318 -16.58 -2.85 30.81
CA THR A 318 -17.73 -2.31 30.07
C THR A 318 -18.12 -3.21 28.89
N ILE A 319 -17.14 -3.76 28.18
CA ILE A 319 -17.34 -4.69 27.07
C ILE A 319 -17.91 -6.02 27.58
N LEU A 320 -17.27 -6.60 28.60
CA LEU A 320 -17.70 -7.85 29.22
C LEU A 320 -19.07 -7.72 29.90
N GLY A 321 -19.44 -6.53 30.37
CA GLY A 321 -20.62 -6.33 31.19
C GLY A 321 -20.39 -6.78 32.64
N ASP A 322 -21.45 -6.78 33.44
CA ASP A 322 -21.40 -7.21 34.84
C ASP A 322 -21.11 -8.72 34.95
N ALA A 323 -19.82 -9.07 35.04
CA ALA A 323 -19.29 -10.43 35.15
C ALA A 323 -19.72 -11.21 36.41
N LYS A 324 -20.61 -10.65 37.25
CA LYS A 324 -21.18 -11.31 38.44
C LYS A 324 -22.52 -12.00 38.17
N SER A 325 -23.02 -11.91 36.95
CA SER A 325 -24.20 -12.64 36.49
C SER A 325 -23.76 -14.03 36.08
N ASP A 326 -24.00 -15.05 36.91
CA ASP A 326 -23.86 -16.46 36.51
C ASP A 326 -24.91 -16.86 35.45
N ASP A 327 -25.86 -15.97 35.14
CA ASP A 327 -26.87 -16.19 34.11
C ASP A 327 -26.28 -16.09 32.69
N PRO A 328 -26.55 -17.09 31.83
CA PRO A 328 -26.12 -17.08 30.43
C PRO A 328 -26.65 -15.88 29.65
N GLU A 329 -25.83 -15.35 28.75
CA GLU A 329 -26.22 -14.23 27.89
C GLU A 329 -25.83 -14.39 26.42
N ILE A 330 -26.51 -13.61 25.58
CA ILE A 330 -26.23 -13.45 24.16
C ILE A 330 -25.61 -12.08 23.94
N VAL A 331 -24.37 -12.04 23.47
CA VAL A 331 -23.72 -10.79 23.04
C VAL A 331 -23.78 -10.68 21.53
N LEU A 332 -24.51 -9.68 21.03
CA LEU A 332 -24.69 -9.45 19.60
C LEU A 332 -23.70 -8.41 19.09
N PHE A 333 -22.74 -8.82 18.27
CA PHE A 333 -21.86 -7.89 17.58
C PHE A 333 -22.57 -7.26 16.37
N VAL A 334 -22.42 -5.95 16.18
CA VAL A 334 -22.96 -5.22 15.03
C VAL A 334 -21.83 -4.42 14.40
N GLY A 335 -21.48 -4.69 13.15
CA GLY A 335 -20.34 -4.01 12.54
C GLY A 335 -19.99 -4.49 11.14
N ALA A 336 -19.34 -3.62 10.37
CA ALA A 336 -18.91 -3.91 9.01
C ALA A 336 -17.96 -5.12 8.95
N PRO A 337 -17.89 -5.86 7.83
CA PRO A 337 -16.78 -6.77 7.59
C PRO A 337 -15.44 -6.03 7.78
N ALA A 338 -14.44 -6.73 8.33
CA ALA A 338 -13.12 -6.18 8.65
C ALA A 338 -13.07 -5.04 9.70
N SER A 339 -14.13 -4.85 10.50
CA SER A 339 -14.15 -3.88 11.61
C SER A 339 -13.45 -4.35 12.91
N GLY A 340 -12.87 -5.56 12.93
CA GLY A 340 -12.19 -6.09 14.13
C GLY A 340 -13.05 -6.95 15.06
N LYS A 341 -14.28 -7.32 14.68
CA LYS A 341 -15.18 -8.15 15.49
C LYS A 341 -14.56 -9.44 16.04
N THR A 342 -14.07 -10.30 15.15
CA THR A 342 -13.43 -11.57 15.53
C THR A 342 -12.17 -11.34 16.38
N TYR A 343 -11.45 -10.22 16.18
CA TYR A 343 -10.30 -9.87 17.01
C TYR A 343 -10.74 -9.59 18.45
N LEU A 344 -11.79 -8.78 18.64
CA LEU A 344 -12.36 -8.53 19.96
C LEU A 344 -12.86 -9.80 20.64
N PHE A 345 -13.54 -10.68 19.89
CA PHE A 345 -14.00 -11.97 20.41
C PHE A 345 -12.84 -12.78 20.98
N ASN A 346 -11.78 -12.98 20.19
CA ASN A 346 -10.62 -13.75 20.61
C ASN A 346 -9.91 -13.15 21.82
N ARG A 347 -9.88 -11.81 21.92
CA ARG A 347 -9.13 -11.12 22.98
C ARG A 347 -9.91 -11.02 24.30
N ILE A 348 -11.22 -10.83 24.26
CA ILE A 348 -12.03 -10.53 25.44
C ILE A 348 -12.97 -11.66 25.83
N PHE A 349 -13.64 -12.30 24.85
CA PHE A 349 -14.72 -13.24 25.14
C PHE A 349 -14.25 -14.70 25.16
N ALA A 350 -13.31 -15.08 24.30
CA ALA A 350 -12.76 -16.43 24.27
C ALA A 350 -12.07 -16.83 25.61
N PRO A 351 -11.26 -15.97 26.26
CA PRO A 351 -10.69 -16.29 27.58
C PRO A 351 -11.73 -16.46 28.69
N GLN A 352 -12.93 -15.90 28.51
CA GLN A 352 -14.06 -16.03 29.43
C GLN A 352 -15.00 -17.18 29.06
N ASN A 353 -14.56 -18.09 28.16
CA ASN A 353 -15.29 -19.28 27.72
C ASN A 353 -16.63 -19.01 27.01
N TYR A 354 -16.79 -17.84 26.38
CA TYR A 354 -17.96 -17.59 25.52
C TYR A 354 -17.88 -18.43 24.25
N VAL A 355 -19.00 -19.02 23.84
CA VAL A 355 -19.08 -19.75 22.56
C VAL A 355 -19.11 -18.77 21.39
N HIS A 356 -18.24 -19.01 20.40
CA HIS A 356 -18.19 -18.22 19.17
C HIS A 356 -19.25 -18.69 18.16
N VAL A 357 -20.27 -17.88 17.93
CA VAL A 357 -21.27 -18.16 16.89
C VAL A 357 -21.00 -17.27 15.68
N ASN A 358 -20.54 -17.87 14.59
CA ASN A 358 -20.18 -17.15 13.37
C ASN A 358 -20.84 -17.80 12.13
N GLN A 359 -21.57 -17.01 11.35
CA GLN A 359 -22.27 -17.46 10.16
C GLN A 359 -21.33 -17.86 9.02
N ASP A 360 -20.11 -17.34 8.94
CA ASP A 360 -19.13 -17.79 7.94
C ASP A 360 -18.81 -19.28 8.12
N THR A 361 -18.76 -19.75 9.37
CA THR A 361 -18.56 -21.15 9.73
C THR A 361 -19.87 -21.96 9.58
N LEU A 362 -20.98 -21.42 10.08
CA LEU A 362 -22.27 -22.13 10.15
C LEU A 362 -23.10 -22.04 8.85
N ARG A 363 -22.68 -21.21 7.88
CA ARG A 363 -23.27 -20.91 6.57
C ARG A 363 -24.63 -20.18 6.59
N THR A 364 -25.56 -20.57 7.46
CA THR A 364 -26.92 -20.00 7.48
C THR A 364 -27.29 -19.37 8.81
N ARG A 365 -28.14 -18.33 8.76
CA ARG A 365 -28.67 -17.67 9.96
C ARG A 365 -29.45 -18.63 10.85
N ASP A 366 -30.27 -19.50 10.26
CA ASP A 366 -31.08 -20.47 11.02
C ASP A 366 -30.22 -21.50 11.77
N LYS A 367 -29.03 -21.82 11.25
CA LYS A 367 -28.04 -22.61 12.01
C LYS A 367 -27.45 -21.81 13.16
N CYS A 368 -27.15 -20.52 12.95
CA CYS A 368 -26.68 -19.65 14.02
C CYS A 368 -27.72 -19.54 15.15
N LEU A 369 -29.00 -19.33 14.81
CA LEU A 369 -30.08 -19.24 15.80
C LEU A 369 -30.21 -20.53 16.62
N ARG A 370 -30.09 -21.70 15.97
CA ARG A 370 -30.10 -22.99 16.67
C ARG A 370 -28.91 -23.13 17.63
N VAL A 371 -27.70 -22.84 17.17
CA VAL A 371 -26.51 -22.91 18.02
C VAL A 371 -26.62 -21.96 19.21
N VAL A 372 -27.14 -20.74 19.02
CA VAL A 372 -27.41 -19.81 20.12
C VAL A 372 -28.40 -20.42 21.12
N ALA A 373 -29.53 -20.96 20.66
CA ALA A 373 -30.53 -21.57 21.52
C ALA A 373 -29.97 -22.75 22.33
N ASP A 374 -29.24 -23.65 21.66
CA ASP A 374 -28.62 -24.83 22.28
C ASP A 374 -27.57 -24.43 23.33
N THR A 375 -26.76 -23.40 23.03
CA THR A 375 -25.71 -22.91 23.91
C THR A 375 -26.29 -22.31 25.19
N ILE A 376 -27.30 -21.46 25.06
CA ILE A 376 -27.97 -20.83 26.20
C ILE A 376 -28.71 -21.87 27.05
N THR A 377 -29.40 -22.82 26.42
CA THR A 377 -30.08 -23.93 27.12
C THR A 377 -29.07 -24.80 27.89
N SER A 378 -27.84 -24.91 27.38
CA SER A 378 -26.73 -25.60 28.04
C SER A 378 -26.03 -24.75 29.11
N SER A 379 -26.63 -23.62 29.52
CA SER A 379 -26.10 -22.69 30.53
C SER A 379 -24.74 -22.08 30.18
N GLN A 380 -24.50 -21.80 28.90
CA GLN A 380 -23.30 -21.13 28.42
C GLN A 380 -23.64 -19.81 27.72
N SER A 381 -22.77 -18.80 27.88
CA SER A 381 -22.88 -17.54 27.15
C SER A 381 -22.26 -17.64 25.76
N CYS A 382 -22.77 -16.84 24.83
CA CYS A 382 -22.27 -16.84 23.46
C CYS A 382 -22.15 -15.44 22.86
N VAL A 383 -21.26 -15.32 21.89
CA VAL A 383 -21.12 -14.12 21.06
C VAL A 383 -21.53 -14.44 19.63
N VAL A 384 -22.47 -13.67 19.09
CA VAL A 384 -22.88 -13.75 17.69
C VAL A 384 -22.06 -12.76 16.86
N ASP A 385 -20.96 -13.27 16.29
CA ASP A 385 -20.02 -12.53 15.43
C ASP A 385 -20.46 -12.55 13.96
N ASN A 386 -21.58 -11.88 13.69
CA ASN A 386 -22.09 -11.63 12.35
C ASN A 386 -22.08 -10.11 12.06
N THR A 387 -22.44 -9.72 10.84
CA THR A 387 -22.47 -8.28 10.48
C THR A 387 -23.67 -7.55 11.07
N ASN A 388 -24.80 -8.24 11.26
CA ASN A 388 -26.02 -7.78 11.94
C ASN A 388 -26.46 -6.34 11.57
N ARG A 389 -26.40 -6.06 10.26
CA ARG A 389 -26.39 -4.72 9.66
C ARG A 389 -27.61 -3.85 9.99
N ASP A 390 -28.80 -4.42 10.02
CA ASP A 390 -30.08 -3.71 10.07
C ASP A 390 -30.97 -4.24 11.20
N ARG A 391 -32.00 -3.47 11.55
CA ARG A 391 -32.95 -3.80 12.62
C ARG A 391 -33.67 -5.13 12.36
N ALA A 392 -34.00 -5.42 11.10
CA ALA A 392 -34.68 -6.66 10.72
C ALA A 392 -33.82 -7.90 11.00
N THR A 393 -32.53 -7.81 10.72
CA THR A 393 -31.55 -8.87 10.98
C THR A 393 -31.37 -9.08 12.48
N ARG A 394 -31.20 -8.00 13.25
CA ARG A 394 -31.05 -8.07 14.71
C ARG A 394 -32.29 -8.61 15.41
N LYS A 395 -33.48 -8.27 14.91
CA LYS A 395 -34.76 -8.74 15.45
C LYS A 395 -34.84 -10.26 15.59
N HIS A 396 -34.24 -11.04 14.68
CA HIS A 396 -34.23 -12.50 14.80
C HIS A 396 -33.56 -13.01 16.09
N TYR A 397 -32.44 -12.40 16.49
CA TYR A 397 -31.73 -12.77 17.72
C TYR A 397 -32.43 -12.24 18.97
N ILE A 398 -33.00 -11.03 18.89
CA ILE A 398 -33.75 -10.44 19.99
C ILE A 398 -35.02 -11.25 20.27
N ASP A 399 -35.77 -11.65 19.23
CA ASP A 399 -36.96 -12.48 19.38
C ASP A 399 -36.61 -13.87 19.94
N LEU A 400 -35.48 -14.46 19.50
CA LEU A 400 -34.97 -15.70 20.06
C LEU A 400 -34.67 -15.55 21.56
N ALA A 401 -33.94 -14.51 21.95
CA ALA A 401 -33.58 -14.23 23.34
C ALA A 401 -34.83 -14.13 24.24
N ARG A 402 -35.88 -13.42 23.78
CA ARG A 402 -37.15 -13.34 24.49
C ARG A 402 -37.85 -14.70 24.62
N ASN A 403 -37.85 -15.51 23.56
CA ASN A 403 -38.52 -16.81 23.57
C ASN A 403 -37.87 -17.81 24.52
N ILE A 404 -36.54 -17.76 24.68
CA ILE A 404 -35.80 -18.63 25.60
C ILE A 404 -35.49 -17.97 26.95
N ASN A 405 -36.06 -16.78 27.20
CA ASN A 405 -35.88 -15.98 28.42
C ASN A 405 -34.40 -15.74 28.77
N ALA A 406 -33.60 -15.36 27.77
CA ALA A 406 -32.18 -15.07 27.94
C ALA A 406 -31.86 -13.59 27.76
N ARG A 407 -30.84 -13.12 28.49
CA ARG A 407 -30.33 -11.77 28.38
C ARG A 407 -29.63 -11.57 27.03
N ILE A 408 -29.85 -10.42 26.39
CA ILE A 408 -29.19 -10.01 25.15
C ILE A 408 -28.63 -8.58 25.23
N ARG A 409 -27.34 -8.44 24.93
CA ARG A 409 -26.64 -7.15 24.83
C ARG A 409 -26.10 -6.91 23.42
N CYS A 410 -25.79 -5.66 23.13
CA CYS A 410 -25.26 -5.25 21.83
C CYS A 410 -23.92 -4.53 21.96
N ILE A 411 -22.95 -4.95 21.15
CA ILE A 411 -21.68 -4.27 20.94
C ILE A 411 -21.63 -3.81 19.48
N TYR A 412 -21.65 -2.50 19.29
CA TYR A 412 -21.63 -1.83 18.00
C TYR A 412 -20.20 -1.39 17.66
N PHE A 413 -19.66 -1.85 16.53
CA PHE A 413 -18.35 -1.48 16.03
C PHE A 413 -18.49 -0.26 15.13
N ASP A 414 -18.32 0.92 15.72
CA ASP A 414 -18.34 2.19 15.03
C ASP A 414 -16.97 2.49 14.42
N VAL A 415 -16.70 1.75 13.33
CA VAL A 415 -15.44 1.80 12.60
C VAL A 415 -15.67 2.42 11.22
N PRO A 416 -14.96 3.51 10.85
CA PRO A 416 -15.15 4.15 9.56
C PRO A 416 -14.91 3.20 8.36
N LYS A 417 -15.65 3.41 7.26
CA LYS A 417 -15.54 2.59 6.03
C LYS A 417 -14.10 2.47 5.52
N HIS A 418 -13.35 3.57 5.52
CA HIS A 418 -11.97 3.58 5.04
C HIS A 418 -11.03 2.75 5.94
N VAL A 419 -11.26 2.72 7.26
CA VAL A 419 -10.53 1.85 8.19
C VAL A 419 -10.87 0.39 7.93
N CYS A 420 -12.15 0.04 7.72
CA CYS A 420 -12.55 -1.33 7.39
C CYS A 420 -11.94 -1.83 6.07
N VAL A 421 -11.91 -0.98 5.04
CA VAL A 421 -11.26 -1.30 3.75
C VAL A 421 -9.76 -1.50 3.95
N HIS A 422 -9.11 -0.61 4.71
CA HIS A 422 -7.69 -0.75 5.01
C HIS A 422 -7.37 -2.01 5.80
N ASN A 423 -8.12 -2.30 6.88
CA ASN A 423 -8.00 -3.53 7.66
C ASN A 423 -8.14 -4.78 6.78
N ASN A 424 -9.08 -4.78 5.84
CA ASN A 424 -9.29 -5.87 4.90
C ASN A 424 -8.02 -6.10 4.04
N HIS A 425 -7.45 -5.03 3.48
CA HIS A 425 -6.22 -5.11 2.70
C HIS A 425 -5.00 -5.50 3.54
N PHE A 426 -4.81 -4.91 4.71
CA PHE A 426 -3.71 -5.22 5.62
C PHE A 426 -3.73 -6.71 6.00
N ARG A 427 -4.89 -7.23 6.43
CA ARG A 427 -5.01 -8.65 6.84
C ARG A 427 -4.85 -9.63 5.69
N ALA A 428 -5.24 -9.24 4.48
CA ALA A 428 -5.15 -10.11 3.31
C ALA A 428 -3.74 -10.15 2.70
N HIS A 429 -3.02 -9.02 2.76
CA HIS A 429 -1.74 -8.87 2.07
C HIS A 429 -0.54 -8.93 3.02
N TYR A 430 -0.64 -8.40 4.24
CA TYR A 430 0.43 -8.45 5.23
C TYR A 430 0.22 -9.57 6.25
N GLY A 431 -1.01 -9.74 6.73
CA GLY A 431 -1.34 -10.74 7.74
C GLY A 431 -1.09 -12.19 7.31
N PRO A 432 -1.07 -13.14 8.26
CA PRO A 432 -1.32 -12.97 9.69
C PRO A 432 -0.18 -12.27 10.44
N THR A 433 -0.49 -11.61 11.55
CA THR A 433 0.48 -10.84 12.35
C THR A 433 1.08 -11.63 13.52
N ASN A 434 0.50 -12.79 13.83
CA ASN A 434 0.97 -13.74 14.84
C ASN A 434 0.47 -15.16 14.50
N GLU A 435 0.99 -16.17 15.19
CA GLU A 435 0.69 -17.59 14.92
C GLU A 435 -0.77 -17.98 15.20
N SER A 436 -1.47 -17.23 16.06
CA SER A 436 -2.88 -17.48 16.39
C SER A 436 -3.85 -16.97 15.32
N GLU A 437 -3.37 -16.12 14.40
CA GLU A 437 -4.18 -15.54 13.34
C GLU A 437 -4.25 -16.43 12.10
N VAL A 438 -5.46 -16.67 11.63
CA VAL A 438 -5.69 -17.34 10.35
C VAL A 438 -5.51 -16.35 9.20
N LYS A 439 -4.69 -16.71 8.20
CA LYS A 439 -4.54 -15.95 6.96
C LYS A 439 -5.89 -15.70 6.31
N ARG A 440 -6.20 -14.43 6.03
CA ARG A 440 -7.46 -14.02 5.41
C ARG A 440 -7.29 -13.78 3.92
N THR A 441 -8.32 -14.07 3.15
CA THR A 441 -8.44 -13.61 1.77
C THR A 441 -9.05 -12.22 1.74
N ILE A 442 -8.75 -11.46 0.70
CA ILE A 442 -9.33 -10.13 0.50
C ILE A 442 -10.84 -10.26 0.29
N LEU A 443 -11.62 -9.51 1.07
CA LEU A 443 -13.06 -9.40 0.83
C LEU A 443 -13.32 -8.42 -0.33
N PRO A 444 -14.31 -8.69 -1.20
CA PRO A 444 -14.73 -7.75 -2.23
C PRO A 444 -15.15 -6.41 -1.61
N PHE A 445 -14.76 -5.29 -2.22
CA PHE A 445 -15.14 -3.94 -1.76
C PHE A 445 -16.66 -3.78 -1.62
N THR A 446 -17.43 -4.40 -2.52
CA THR A 446 -18.90 -4.40 -2.50
C THR A 446 -19.49 -5.03 -1.24
N ALA A 447 -18.80 -5.98 -0.59
CA ALA A 447 -19.25 -6.58 0.65
C ALA A 447 -19.17 -5.59 1.83
N ILE A 448 -18.11 -4.77 1.87
CA ILE A 448 -17.97 -3.69 2.87
C ILE A 448 -18.95 -2.56 2.53
N GLU A 449 -19.00 -2.15 1.27
CA GLU A 449 -19.84 -1.05 0.81
C GLU A 449 -21.34 -1.29 1.02
N SER A 450 -21.83 -2.48 0.68
CA SER A 450 -23.25 -2.85 0.90
C SER A 450 -23.64 -2.81 2.37
N TRP A 451 -22.72 -3.17 3.28
CA TRP A 451 -22.99 -3.05 4.71
C TRP A 451 -23.24 -1.60 5.11
N PHE A 452 -22.37 -0.65 4.71
CA PHE A 452 -22.54 0.77 5.06
C PHE A 452 -23.76 1.40 4.40
N LYS A 453 -24.15 0.93 3.22
CA LYS A 453 -25.36 1.41 2.52
C LYS A 453 -26.64 1.03 3.26
N ASP A 454 -26.69 -0.18 3.80
CA ASP A 454 -27.90 -0.76 4.41
C ASP A 454 -27.89 -0.68 5.94
N SER A 455 -26.77 -0.27 6.57
CA SER A 455 -26.61 -0.29 8.02
C SER A 455 -27.52 0.68 8.74
N GLN A 456 -28.08 0.23 9.86
CA GLN A 456 -28.86 1.06 10.78
C GLN A 456 -28.22 0.97 12.17
N PRO A 457 -27.83 2.11 12.79
CA PRO A 457 -27.27 2.10 14.13
C PRO A 457 -28.19 1.36 15.12
N PRO A 458 -27.66 0.42 15.93
CA PRO A 458 -28.47 -0.31 16.90
C PRO A 458 -28.97 0.63 17.99
N LYS A 459 -30.20 0.41 18.48
CA LYS A 459 -30.77 1.17 19.60
C LYS A 459 -31.18 0.23 20.72
N GLN A 460 -31.03 0.67 21.98
CA GLN A 460 -31.47 -0.12 23.13
C GLN A 460 -32.97 -0.48 23.01
N ALA A 461 -33.79 0.45 22.51
CA ALA A 461 -35.21 0.27 22.26
C ALA A 461 -35.58 -0.84 21.25
N GLU A 462 -34.62 -1.45 20.55
CA GLU A 462 -34.87 -2.67 19.76
C GLU A 462 -35.19 -3.88 20.64
N GLY A 463 -34.83 -3.82 21.93
CA GLY A 463 -35.06 -4.86 22.93
C GLY A 463 -33.77 -5.43 23.52
N PHE A 464 -32.71 -4.63 23.64
CA PHE A 464 -31.49 -5.03 24.34
C PHE A 464 -31.61 -4.70 25.84
N ASP A 465 -31.11 -5.60 26.69
CA ASP A 465 -31.22 -5.50 28.15
C ASP A 465 -30.25 -4.49 28.78
N ALA A 466 -29.35 -3.94 28.00
CA ALA A 466 -28.39 -2.92 28.42
C ALA A 466 -28.24 -1.84 27.34
N LYS A 467 -27.67 -0.70 27.74
CA LYS A 467 -27.21 0.31 26.79
C LYS A 467 -26.26 -0.33 25.79
N VAL A 468 -26.38 0.07 24.52
CA VAL A 468 -25.48 -0.40 23.46
C VAL A 468 -24.08 0.10 23.77
N VAL A 469 -23.09 -0.80 23.70
CA VAL A 469 -21.68 -0.41 23.79
C VAL A 469 -21.17 -0.07 22.40
N SER A 470 -20.80 1.18 22.16
CA SER A 470 -20.19 1.65 20.92
C SER A 470 -18.67 1.56 21.02
N LEU A 471 -18.06 0.71 20.21
CA LEU A 471 -16.62 0.57 20.09
C LEU A 471 -16.09 1.46 18.98
N LYS A 472 -15.33 2.48 19.38
CA LYS A 472 -14.55 3.30 18.47
C LYS A 472 -13.26 2.56 18.13
N TRP A 473 -12.87 2.62 16.86
CA TRP A 473 -11.62 2.01 16.42
C TRP A 473 -10.41 2.67 17.11
N GLY A 474 -9.43 1.85 17.47
CA GLY A 474 -8.14 2.27 18.00
C GLY A 474 -7.10 1.21 17.67
N TRP A 475 -5.83 1.62 17.57
CA TRP A 475 -4.73 0.69 17.32
C TRP A 475 -4.39 -0.11 18.57
N ILE A 476 -4.14 -1.40 18.38
CA ILE A 476 -3.56 -2.30 19.37
C ILE A 476 -2.48 -3.10 18.65
N GLY A 477 -1.23 -2.96 19.07
CA GLY A 477 -0.08 -3.63 18.49
C GLY A 477 1.21 -2.95 18.93
N ASP A 478 2.34 -3.59 18.67
CA ASP A 478 3.65 -2.98 18.85
C ASP A 478 3.94 -1.92 17.78
N GLU A 479 5.02 -1.16 17.99
CA GLU A 479 5.44 -0.07 17.11
C GLU A 479 5.82 -0.57 15.71
N GLU A 480 6.50 -1.72 15.62
CA GLU A 480 6.91 -2.32 14.35
C GLU A 480 5.69 -2.68 13.48
N LEU A 481 4.67 -3.30 14.08
CA LEU A 481 3.43 -3.64 13.41
C LEU A 481 2.64 -2.39 13.03
N GLU A 482 2.68 -1.34 13.87
CA GLU A 482 2.02 -0.07 13.58
C GLU A 482 2.64 0.60 12.35
N GLU A 483 3.96 0.59 12.20
CA GLU A 483 4.65 1.09 11.01
C GLU A 483 4.20 0.36 9.75
N LYS A 484 4.06 -0.97 9.84
CA LYS A 484 3.55 -1.79 8.73
C LYS A 484 2.10 -1.46 8.42
N TYR A 485 1.26 -1.32 9.44
CA TYR A 485 -0.14 -0.95 9.28
C TYR A 485 -0.33 0.44 8.66
N LYS A 486 0.58 1.38 8.96
CA LYS A 486 0.56 2.72 8.37
C LYS A 486 0.85 2.71 6.86
N MET A 487 1.44 1.66 6.29
CA MET A 487 1.73 1.60 4.85
C MET A 487 0.45 1.60 3.99
N TYR A 488 0.55 2.04 2.74
CA TYR A 488 -0.51 1.88 1.75
C TYR A 488 -0.59 0.44 1.25
N TYR A 489 -1.78 -0.16 1.28
CA TYR A 489 -2.01 -1.48 0.67
C TYR A 489 -2.95 -1.44 -0.54
N HIS A 490 -3.60 -0.29 -0.80
CA HIS A 490 -4.58 -0.07 -1.85
C HIS A 490 -4.55 1.36 -2.36
#